data_AF-E6LPY3-F1
#
_entry.id   AF-E6LPY3-F1
#
_cell.length_a   1.000
_cell.length_b   1.000
_cell.length_c   1.000
_cell.angle_alpha   90.00
_cell.angle_beta   90.00
_cell.angle_gamma   90.00
#
_symmetry.space_group_name_H-M   'P 1'
#
loop_
_entity.id
_entity.type
_entity.pdbx_description
1 polymer ?
#
loop_
_entity_poly.entity_id
_entity_poly.type
_entity_poly.pdbx_seq_one_letter_code
_entity_poly.pdbx_strand_id
1 'polypeptide(L)'
;MKIIIGADFVPTKNEKYFINADWKYLIGEDLRRILEESDYRIFNLEVPLCTNKTPIVKYGPNLMASTDSVALFKALKIDLFTLGNNHIMDQGEDGLKSTMKTLSEAKISFVGAGKSKIDASKSFIVERNEFKLGIYACAEHEFSCADYNKAGANPYDPLETYEQIYDLKEHCNYVIVLYHGGKEHYRYPSPDLQKICRKFIDKGADLVVCQHSHCIGCEEKYNNGTIVYGQGNFLFDRSDIDEWKTSLLIAVENGNVSYIPLKKQDDKVRLASKIESEQILQGFMKRSLEIKNKEKVNTNYNQFTSELIYDYLWTLSGASKSIVLRFINRMSGYKFYKKYLDKKYNLASILAILNYFECEAHREVIINALKNKVYRSEEDLK
;
A
#
# COMPACT_ATOMS: atom_id res chain seq x y z
N MET A 1 25.63 -5.41 4.73
CA MET A 1 24.82 -4.40 4.03
C MET A 1 23.62 -4.07 4.89
N LYS A 2 23.41 -2.79 5.21
CA LYS A 2 22.30 -2.26 6.02
C LYS A 2 21.28 -1.59 5.11
N ILE A 3 20.09 -2.18 5.01
CA ILE A 3 18.99 -1.67 4.20
C ILE A 3 17.96 -1.04 5.15
N ILE A 4 17.48 0.16 4.84
CA ILE A 4 16.32 0.75 5.50
C ILE A 4 15.15 0.75 4.52
N ILE A 5 14.03 0.17 4.96
CA ILE A 5 12.76 0.17 4.24
C ILE A 5 11.78 1.02 5.05
N GLY A 6 11.42 2.17 4.52
CA GLY A 6 10.31 2.96 5.02
C GLY A 6 9.02 2.70 4.24
N ALA A 7 7.93 3.14 4.84
CA ALA A 7 6.59 3.03 4.27
C ALA A 7 6.29 4.21 3.32
N ASP A 8 5.03 4.66 3.30
CA ASP A 8 4.53 5.66 2.38
C ASP A 8 5.18 7.03 2.64
N PHE A 9 5.84 7.56 1.60
CA PHE A 9 6.57 8.82 1.61
C PHE A 9 5.98 9.77 0.56
N VAL A 10 4.96 10.50 0.98
CA VAL A 10 4.03 11.24 0.13
C VAL A 10 4.01 12.71 0.53
N PRO A 11 4.45 13.64 -0.35
CA PRO A 11 4.14 15.05 -0.19
C PRO A 11 2.63 15.27 -0.13
N THR A 12 2.15 16.00 0.88
CA THR A 12 0.73 16.39 0.99
C THR A 12 0.59 17.90 1.19
N LYS A 13 -0.10 18.36 2.23
CA LYS A 13 -0.21 19.78 2.58
C LYS A 13 1.14 20.40 3.00
N ASN A 14 2.11 19.55 3.34
CA ASN A 14 3.47 19.92 3.73
C ASN A 14 4.46 19.94 2.55
N GLU A 15 3.99 19.81 1.31
CA GLU A 15 4.80 19.75 0.09
C GLU A 15 5.86 20.86 -0.04
N LYS A 16 5.57 22.07 0.45
CA LYS A 16 6.55 23.17 0.45
C LYS A 16 7.90 22.81 1.08
N TYR A 17 7.91 21.94 2.09
CA TYR A 17 9.15 21.47 2.73
C TYR A 17 9.86 20.41 1.90
N PHE A 18 9.12 19.67 1.06
CA PHE A 18 9.72 18.75 0.10
C PHE A 18 10.45 19.53 -1.01
N ILE A 19 9.79 20.54 -1.56
CA ILE A 19 10.33 21.42 -2.60
C ILE A 19 11.60 22.12 -2.12
N ASN A 20 11.58 22.64 -0.89
CA ASN A 20 12.74 23.33 -0.29
C ASN A 20 13.80 22.39 0.28
N ALA A 21 13.62 21.07 0.17
CA ALA A 21 14.48 20.05 0.76
C ALA A 21 14.72 20.24 2.28
N ASP A 22 13.71 20.71 3.01
CA ASP A 22 13.77 20.97 4.46
C ASP A 22 13.59 19.67 5.27
N TRP A 23 14.59 18.79 5.12
CA TRP A 23 14.62 17.51 5.84
C TRP A 23 14.73 17.71 7.35
N LYS A 24 15.35 18.80 7.80
CA LYS A 24 15.51 19.08 9.24
C LYS A 24 14.17 19.34 9.90
N TYR A 25 13.27 20.06 9.22
CA TYR A 25 11.89 20.19 9.65
C TYR A 25 11.15 18.84 9.59
N LEU A 26 11.18 18.15 8.45
CA LEU A 26 10.33 16.99 8.20
C LEU A 26 10.71 15.74 9.00
N ILE A 27 12.00 15.44 9.16
CA ILE A 27 12.48 14.21 9.81
C ILE A 27 13.39 14.48 11.02
N GLY A 28 14.12 15.61 11.04
CA GLY A 28 15.08 15.91 12.10
C GLY A 28 16.39 15.12 12.01
N GLU A 29 17.34 15.48 12.87
CA GLU A 29 18.74 15.01 12.82
C GLU A 29 18.90 13.50 13.11
N ASP A 30 18.17 12.98 14.10
CA ASP A 30 18.34 11.58 14.53
C ASP A 30 17.88 10.59 13.45
N LEU A 31 16.73 10.86 12.82
CA LEU A 31 16.25 10.11 11.67
C LEU A 31 17.16 10.28 10.47
N ARG A 32 17.65 11.49 10.21
CA ARG A 32 18.60 11.76 9.13
C ARG A 32 19.84 10.88 9.27
N ARG A 33 20.41 10.78 10.47
CA ARG A 33 21.58 9.94 10.77
C ARG A 33 21.33 8.46 10.46
N ILE A 34 20.19 7.91 10.89
CA ILE A 34 19.83 6.50 10.61
C ILE A 34 19.78 6.23 9.10
N LEU A 35 19.22 7.15 8.31
CA LEU A 35 19.19 7.03 6.85
C LEU A 35 20.57 7.16 6.23
N GLU A 36 21.44 8.05 6.73
CA GLU A 36 22.80 8.22 6.23
C GLU A 36 23.73 7.05 6.55
N GLU A 37 23.53 6.39 7.69
CA GLU A 37 24.28 5.20 8.10
C GLU A 37 23.87 3.92 7.34
N SER A 38 22.75 3.97 6.61
CA SER A 38 22.29 2.85 5.80
C SER A 38 22.97 2.83 4.43
N ASP A 39 23.20 1.63 3.92
CA ASP A 39 23.77 1.40 2.59
C ASP A 39 22.72 1.56 1.49
N TYR A 40 21.44 1.33 1.81
CA TYR A 40 20.34 1.37 0.84
C TYR A 40 19.03 1.82 1.51
N ARG A 41 18.32 2.77 0.90
CA ARG A 41 17.09 3.40 1.40
C ARG A 41 15.95 3.18 0.41
N ILE A 42 14.94 2.44 0.86
CA ILE A 42 13.79 2.01 0.06
C ILE A 42 12.51 2.59 0.67
N PHE A 43 11.66 3.22 -0.13
CA PHE A 43 10.38 3.79 0.33
C PHE A 43 9.26 3.54 -0.68
N ASN A 44 8.01 3.73 -0.28
CA ASN A 44 6.86 3.72 -1.20
C ASN A 44 6.50 5.17 -1.60
N LEU A 45 6.55 5.49 -2.89
CA LEU A 45 6.09 6.77 -3.42
C LEU A 45 4.65 6.60 -3.94
N GLU A 46 3.69 6.79 -3.04
CA GLU A 46 2.26 6.59 -3.28
C GLU A 46 1.58 7.85 -3.81
N VAL A 47 2.23 8.52 -4.76
CA VAL A 47 1.69 9.70 -5.43
C VAL A 47 2.47 9.96 -6.73
N PRO A 48 1.79 10.32 -7.84
CA PRO A 48 2.48 10.75 -9.04
C PRO A 48 3.09 12.15 -8.85
N LEU A 49 4.32 12.30 -9.33
CA LEU A 49 5.02 13.58 -9.44
C LEU A 49 4.80 14.18 -10.82
N CYS A 50 3.99 15.25 -10.91
CA CYS A 50 3.72 15.93 -12.17
C CYS A 50 3.40 17.42 -11.97
N THR A 51 3.46 18.18 -13.06
CA THR A 51 3.14 19.62 -13.07
C THR A 51 1.70 19.89 -13.50
N ASN A 52 1.17 19.05 -14.40
CA ASN A 52 -0.18 19.18 -14.94
C ASN A 52 -1.11 18.15 -14.29
N LYS A 53 -2.38 18.54 -14.10
CA LYS A 53 -3.44 17.64 -13.62
C LYS A 53 -4.07 16.91 -14.79
N THR A 54 -4.03 15.59 -14.74
CA THR A 54 -4.60 14.67 -15.74
C THR A 54 -5.30 13.50 -15.03
N PRO A 55 -6.28 13.79 -14.13
CA PRO A 55 -6.81 12.80 -13.22
C PRO A 55 -7.57 11.67 -13.95
N ILE A 56 -7.38 10.44 -13.49
CA ILE A 56 -8.18 9.31 -13.98
C ILE A 56 -9.58 9.29 -13.37
N VAL A 57 -10.53 8.67 -14.07
CA VAL A 57 -11.86 8.38 -13.51
C VAL A 57 -11.72 7.18 -12.57
N LYS A 58 -11.84 7.43 -11.27
CA LYS A 58 -11.81 6.37 -10.25
C LYS A 58 -12.70 6.69 -9.06
N TYR A 59 -12.91 5.68 -8.22
CA TYR A 59 -13.44 5.89 -6.88
C TYR A 59 -12.29 6.22 -5.92
N GLY A 60 -12.47 7.19 -5.03
CA GLY A 60 -11.42 7.69 -4.16
C GLY A 60 -10.70 8.95 -4.69
N PRO A 61 -9.72 9.48 -3.94
CA PRO A 61 -9.04 10.73 -4.29
C PRO A 61 -8.00 10.52 -5.39
N ASN A 62 -7.90 11.47 -6.33
CA ASN A 62 -6.75 11.56 -7.25
C ASN A 62 -5.65 12.42 -6.61
N LEU A 63 -4.57 11.78 -6.19
CA LEU A 63 -3.39 12.41 -5.61
C LEU A 63 -2.47 12.97 -6.70
N MET A 64 -1.67 13.97 -6.32
CA MET A 64 -0.67 14.61 -7.15
C MET A 64 0.31 15.35 -6.23
N ALA A 65 1.59 15.31 -6.57
CA ALA A 65 2.61 16.18 -6.00
C ALA A 65 3.47 16.79 -7.11
N SER A 66 4.08 17.94 -6.83
CA SER A 66 5.01 18.63 -7.71
C SER A 66 6.27 17.78 -7.95
N THR A 67 6.78 17.83 -9.17
CA THR A 67 8.08 17.26 -9.54
C THR A 67 9.22 17.82 -8.71
N ASP A 68 9.09 19.05 -8.21
CA ASP A 68 10.12 19.70 -7.38
C ASP A 68 10.28 19.03 -6.01
N SER A 69 9.30 18.23 -5.56
CA SER A 69 9.39 17.43 -4.33
C SER A 69 10.57 16.44 -4.36
N VAL A 70 11.10 16.12 -5.55
CA VAL A 70 12.29 15.30 -5.71
C VAL A 70 13.52 15.88 -5.02
N ALA A 71 13.55 17.19 -4.76
CA ALA A 71 14.63 17.86 -4.04
C ALA A 71 14.88 17.24 -2.65
N LEU A 72 13.81 16.99 -1.88
CA LEU A 72 13.93 16.30 -0.59
C LEU A 72 14.40 14.87 -0.74
N PHE A 73 13.89 14.11 -1.70
CA PHE A 73 14.30 12.72 -1.92
C PHE A 73 15.80 12.61 -2.21
N LYS A 74 16.33 13.54 -3.02
CA LYS A 74 17.77 13.65 -3.29
C LYS A 74 18.56 14.05 -2.04
N ALA A 75 18.08 15.04 -1.27
CA ALA A 75 18.72 15.45 -0.03
C ALA A 75 18.80 14.29 0.98
N LEU A 76 17.73 13.47 1.03
CA LEU A 76 17.66 12.27 1.84
C LEU A 76 18.44 11.07 1.27
N LYS A 77 18.98 11.21 0.06
CA LYS A 77 19.73 10.19 -0.69
C LYS A 77 18.91 8.92 -0.92
N ILE A 78 17.59 9.01 -1.12
CA ILE A 78 16.76 7.83 -1.37
C ILE A 78 17.29 7.07 -2.59
N ASP A 79 17.47 5.76 -2.46
CA ASP A 79 18.08 4.93 -3.52
C ASP A 79 17.01 4.30 -4.41
N LEU A 80 15.89 3.86 -3.82
CA LEU A 80 14.80 3.18 -4.52
C LEU A 80 13.43 3.60 -4.00
N PHE A 81 12.52 3.89 -4.93
CA PHE A 81 11.09 3.91 -4.64
C PHE A 81 10.38 2.70 -5.23
N THR A 82 9.48 2.08 -4.47
CA THR A 82 8.40 1.33 -5.11
C THR A 82 7.32 2.29 -5.59
N LEU A 83 6.88 2.07 -6.82
CA LEU A 83 5.75 2.74 -7.47
C LEU A 83 4.57 1.77 -7.64
N GLY A 84 4.73 0.51 -7.22
CA GLY A 84 3.70 -0.52 -7.27
C GLY A 84 2.67 -0.31 -6.19
N ASN A 85 1.83 0.72 -6.36
CA ASN A 85 0.76 1.09 -5.43
C ASN A 85 -0.49 1.55 -6.19
N ASN A 86 -1.58 1.75 -5.46
CA ASN A 86 -2.86 2.10 -6.02
C ASN A 86 -2.98 3.56 -6.52
N HIS A 87 -2.06 4.44 -6.12
CA HIS A 87 -2.13 5.87 -6.40
C HIS A 87 -1.22 6.35 -7.54
N ILE A 88 -0.28 5.53 -8.02
CA ILE A 88 0.70 5.98 -9.02
C ILE A 88 0.09 6.46 -10.35
N MET A 89 -1.10 5.96 -10.70
CA MET A 89 -1.84 6.33 -11.91
C MET A 89 -2.89 7.42 -11.69
N ASP A 90 -2.91 8.08 -10.53
CA ASP A 90 -3.94 9.06 -10.21
C ASP A 90 -4.00 10.23 -11.18
N GLN A 91 -2.88 10.54 -11.84
CA GLN A 91 -2.78 11.53 -12.92
C GLN A 91 -2.52 10.87 -14.29
N GLY A 92 -3.06 9.66 -14.46
CA GLY A 92 -2.99 8.90 -15.70
C GLY A 92 -1.57 8.53 -16.13
N GLU A 93 -1.42 8.16 -17.40
CA GLU A 93 -0.12 7.81 -17.96
C GLU A 93 0.87 8.97 -17.93
N ASP A 94 0.38 10.21 -18.08
CA ASP A 94 1.22 11.41 -18.06
C ASP A 94 1.86 11.61 -16.67
N GLY A 95 1.07 11.40 -15.60
CA GLY A 95 1.56 11.39 -14.23
C GLY A 95 2.62 10.33 -13.98
N LEU A 96 2.37 9.08 -14.39
CA LEU A 96 3.35 8.00 -14.26
C LEU A 96 4.63 8.28 -15.06
N LYS A 97 4.52 8.70 -16.33
CA LYS A 97 5.67 9.06 -17.19
C LYS A 97 6.47 10.20 -16.58
N SER A 98 5.80 11.24 -16.09
CA SER A 98 6.43 12.36 -15.39
C SER A 98 7.18 11.90 -14.13
N THR A 99 6.57 11.01 -13.34
CA THR A 99 7.18 10.45 -12.13
C THR A 99 8.45 9.68 -12.45
N MET A 100 8.38 8.72 -13.37
CA MET A 100 9.53 7.90 -13.79
C MET A 100 10.66 8.76 -14.35
N LYS A 101 10.33 9.78 -15.17
CA LYS A 101 11.31 10.73 -15.70
C LYS A 101 11.98 11.53 -14.59
N THR A 102 11.19 12.07 -13.65
CA THR A 102 11.67 12.87 -12.53
C THR A 102 12.63 12.08 -11.64
N LEU A 103 12.29 10.83 -11.30
CA LEU A 103 13.15 9.95 -10.52
C LEU A 103 14.44 9.58 -11.27
N SER A 104 14.34 9.26 -12.56
CA SER A 104 15.49 8.94 -13.42
C SER A 104 16.48 10.11 -13.52
N GLU A 105 15.99 11.33 -13.76
CA GLU A 105 16.80 12.55 -13.82
C GLU A 105 17.46 12.88 -12.47
N ALA A 106 16.80 12.51 -11.37
CA ALA A 106 17.34 12.60 -10.02
C ALA A 106 18.32 11.47 -9.65
N LYS A 107 18.50 10.47 -10.53
CA LYS A 107 19.26 9.23 -10.28
C LYS A 107 18.73 8.41 -9.09
N ILE A 108 17.41 8.41 -8.91
CA ILE A 108 16.70 7.59 -7.93
C ILE A 108 16.06 6.43 -8.70
N SER A 109 16.37 5.20 -8.31
CA SER A 109 15.81 4.02 -8.96
C SER A 109 14.35 3.83 -8.58
N PHE A 110 13.61 3.07 -9.37
CA PHE A 110 12.25 2.67 -9.02
C PHE A 110 11.90 1.27 -9.51
N VAL A 111 10.86 0.68 -8.91
CA VAL A 111 10.34 -0.67 -9.22
C VAL A 111 8.82 -0.73 -9.06
N GLY A 112 8.17 -1.71 -9.69
CA GLY A 112 6.75 -2.00 -9.48
C GLY A 112 5.79 -1.13 -10.31
N ALA A 113 6.28 -0.37 -11.28
CA ALA A 113 5.44 0.30 -12.28
C ALA A 113 6.20 0.41 -13.61
N GLY A 114 5.47 0.47 -14.72
CA GLY A 114 6.07 0.50 -16.04
C GLY A 114 5.09 0.82 -17.16
N LYS A 115 5.58 0.77 -18.40
CA LYS A 115 4.79 1.08 -19.61
C LYS A 115 3.80 -0.02 -20.02
N SER A 116 3.91 -1.19 -19.40
CA SER A 116 3.06 -2.38 -19.58
C SER A 116 3.22 -3.30 -18.38
N LYS A 117 2.40 -4.34 -18.26
CA LYS A 117 2.53 -5.39 -17.22
C LYS A 117 3.93 -6.00 -17.18
N ILE A 118 4.51 -6.33 -18.34
CA ILE A 118 5.86 -6.92 -18.46
C ILE A 118 6.94 -5.96 -17.96
N ASP A 119 6.80 -4.67 -18.27
CA ASP A 119 7.77 -3.66 -17.83
C ASP A 119 7.63 -3.40 -16.31
N ALA A 120 6.39 -3.33 -15.82
CA ALA A 120 6.09 -3.10 -14.41
C ALA A 120 6.54 -4.26 -13.51
N SER A 121 6.53 -5.50 -14.02
CA SER A 121 6.91 -6.70 -13.27
C SER A 121 8.42 -6.93 -13.17
N LYS A 122 9.24 -6.07 -13.77
CA LYS A 122 10.70 -6.20 -13.66
C LYS A 122 11.15 -5.95 -12.22
N SER A 123 11.86 -6.92 -11.68
CA SER A 123 12.53 -6.81 -10.39
C SER A 123 13.73 -5.87 -10.48
N PHE A 124 14.08 -5.27 -9.34
CA PHE A 124 15.28 -4.48 -9.19
C PHE A 124 16.34 -5.31 -8.44
N ILE A 125 17.54 -5.41 -8.99
CA ILE A 125 18.64 -6.19 -8.39
C ILE A 125 19.79 -5.24 -8.05
N VAL A 126 20.20 -5.27 -6.78
CA VAL A 126 21.42 -4.60 -6.31
C VAL A 126 22.49 -5.64 -6.07
N GLU A 127 23.65 -5.44 -6.68
CA GLU A 127 24.84 -6.25 -6.43
C GLU A 127 25.87 -5.44 -5.66
N ARG A 128 26.35 -6.01 -4.55
CA ARG A 128 27.46 -5.45 -3.79
C ARG A 128 28.40 -6.58 -3.36
N ASN A 129 29.60 -6.57 -3.92
CA ASN A 129 30.53 -7.70 -3.86
C ASN A 129 29.82 -8.97 -4.37
N GLU A 130 29.93 -10.09 -3.66
CA GLU A 130 29.27 -11.36 -4.05
C GLU A 130 27.81 -11.47 -3.57
N PHE A 131 27.24 -10.40 -2.98
CA PHE A 131 25.87 -10.40 -2.48
C PHE A 131 24.92 -9.68 -3.44
N LYS A 132 23.90 -10.41 -3.91
CA LYS A 132 22.80 -9.93 -4.76
C LYS A 132 21.50 -9.85 -3.98
N LEU A 133 20.96 -8.65 -3.90
CA LEU A 133 19.65 -8.35 -3.34
C LEU A 133 18.63 -8.17 -4.48
N GLY A 134 17.61 -9.01 -4.53
CA GLY A 134 16.46 -8.85 -5.40
C GLY A 134 15.32 -8.12 -4.69
N ILE A 135 14.68 -7.19 -5.38
CA ILE A 135 13.52 -6.45 -4.89
C ILE A 135 12.42 -6.56 -5.94
N TYR A 136 11.30 -7.15 -5.53
CA TYR A 136 10.09 -7.26 -6.34
C TYR A 136 8.98 -6.44 -5.69
N ALA A 137 8.20 -5.71 -6.50
CA ALA A 137 7.11 -4.90 -5.99
C ALA A 137 5.84 -5.09 -6.82
N CYS A 138 4.70 -5.23 -6.15
CA CYS A 138 3.38 -5.35 -6.78
C CYS A 138 2.28 -4.83 -5.87
N ALA A 139 1.11 -4.54 -6.45
CA ALA A 139 -0.06 -4.03 -5.74
C ALA A 139 -1.29 -4.93 -5.91
N GLU A 140 -2.22 -4.90 -4.96
CA GLU A 140 -3.57 -5.42 -5.18
C GLU A 140 -4.22 -4.73 -6.38
N HIS A 141 -5.12 -5.45 -7.07
CA HIS A 141 -5.79 -4.95 -8.25
C HIS A 141 -6.70 -3.76 -7.91
N GLU A 142 -6.35 -2.59 -8.45
CA GLU A 142 -7.17 -1.36 -8.38
C GLU A 142 -7.14 -0.60 -9.71
N PHE A 143 -7.49 0.70 -9.70
CA PHE A 143 -7.55 1.53 -10.91
C PHE A 143 -6.18 1.86 -11.53
N SER A 144 -5.07 1.57 -10.83
CA SER A 144 -3.71 1.92 -11.24
C SER A 144 -2.92 0.83 -11.95
N CYS A 145 -3.45 -0.40 -12.02
CA CYS A 145 -2.67 -1.52 -12.52
C CYS A 145 -2.39 -1.43 -14.04
N ALA A 146 -1.18 -1.83 -14.40
CA ALA A 146 -0.77 -2.07 -15.77
C ALA A 146 -1.47 -3.30 -16.35
N ASP A 147 -1.65 -3.32 -17.67
CA ASP A 147 -2.00 -4.51 -18.42
C ASP A 147 -1.07 -4.68 -19.64
N TYR A 148 -1.41 -5.55 -20.59
CA TYR A 148 -0.56 -5.80 -21.75
C TYR A 148 -0.29 -4.52 -22.60
N ASN A 149 -1.28 -3.62 -22.69
CA ASN A 149 -1.24 -2.41 -23.51
C ASN A 149 -1.31 -1.10 -22.71
N LYS A 150 -1.44 -1.19 -21.39
CA LYS A 150 -1.62 -0.03 -20.50
C LYS A 150 -0.50 0.08 -19.49
N ALA A 151 0.05 1.28 -19.35
CA ALA A 151 1.01 1.61 -18.32
C ALA A 151 0.35 1.65 -16.92
N GLY A 152 1.12 1.33 -15.88
CA GLY A 152 0.60 1.33 -14.51
C GLY A 152 1.48 0.62 -13.50
N ALA A 153 0.94 0.44 -12.30
CA ALA A 153 1.52 -0.38 -11.25
C ALA A 153 1.51 -1.87 -11.62
N ASN A 154 2.51 -2.61 -11.16
CA ASN A 154 2.59 -4.05 -11.33
C ASN A 154 1.47 -4.73 -10.52
N PRO A 155 0.48 -5.39 -11.16
CA PRO A 155 -0.56 -6.08 -10.43
C PRO A 155 -0.03 -7.35 -9.79
N TYR A 156 -0.49 -7.63 -8.57
CA TYR A 156 -0.40 -8.98 -8.03
C TYR A 156 -1.31 -9.92 -8.82
N ASP A 157 -0.71 -10.97 -9.36
CA ASP A 157 -1.37 -12.01 -10.13
C ASP A 157 -0.91 -13.38 -9.60
N PRO A 158 -1.80 -14.17 -8.97
CA PRO A 158 -1.41 -15.45 -8.40
C PRO A 158 -0.89 -16.47 -9.43
N LEU A 159 -1.12 -16.25 -10.74
CA LEU A 159 -0.63 -17.13 -11.79
C LEU A 159 0.79 -16.77 -12.25
N GLU A 160 1.21 -15.52 -12.11
CA GLU A 160 2.49 -15.02 -12.63
C GLU A 160 3.46 -14.58 -11.54
N THR A 161 2.96 -13.84 -10.53
CA THR A 161 3.80 -13.20 -9.51
C THR A 161 4.66 -14.21 -8.75
N TYR A 162 4.10 -15.38 -8.45
CA TYR A 162 4.83 -16.42 -7.72
C TYR A 162 5.97 -17.05 -8.52
N GLU A 163 5.81 -17.20 -9.83
CA GLU A 163 6.88 -17.70 -10.71
C GLU A 163 7.96 -16.63 -10.89
N GLN A 164 7.58 -15.36 -11.01
CA GLN A 164 8.54 -14.25 -11.09
C GLN A 164 9.42 -14.14 -9.83
N ILE A 165 8.88 -14.40 -8.65
CA ILE A 165 9.65 -14.42 -7.39
C ILE A 165 10.56 -15.65 -7.33
N TYR A 166 10.08 -16.80 -7.80
CA TYR A 166 10.88 -18.01 -7.90
C TYR A 166 12.10 -17.81 -8.81
N ASP A 167 11.87 -17.29 -10.02
CA ASP A 167 12.93 -16.96 -10.97
C ASP A 167 13.91 -15.91 -10.41
N LEU A 168 13.39 -14.90 -9.68
CA LEU A 168 14.24 -13.89 -9.04
C LEU A 168 15.17 -14.52 -7.99
N LYS A 169 14.68 -15.49 -7.20
CA LYS A 169 15.47 -16.14 -6.16
C LYS A 169 16.64 -16.95 -6.73
N GLU A 170 16.52 -17.53 -7.91
CA GLU A 170 17.61 -18.25 -8.59
C GLU A 170 18.81 -17.34 -8.91
N HIS A 171 18.61 -16.01 -8.94
CA HIS A 171 19.64 -15.03 -9.28
C HIS A 171 20.08 -14.14 -8.10
N CYS A 172 19.47 -14.31 -6.93
CA CYS A 172 19.68 -13.43 -5.78
C CYS A 172 19.92 -14.22 -4.49
N ASN A 173 20.79 -13.70 -3.64
CA ASN A 173 21.03 -14.29 -2.32
C ASN A 173 19.87 -13.98 -1.36
N TYR A 174 19.28 -12.79 -1.47
CA TYR A 174 18.18 -12.34 -0.64
C TYR A 174 17.12 -11.62 -1.48
N VAL A 175 15.85 -11.95 -1.29
CA VAL A 175 14.72 -11.42 -2.04
C VAL A 175 13.74 -10.72 -1.11
N ILE A 176 13.47 -9.45 -1.40
CA ILE A 176 12.46 -8.63 -0.72
C ILE A 176 11.26 -8.46 -1.66
N VAL A 177 10.06 -8.75 -1.13
CA VAL A 177 8.80 -8.44 -1.79
C VAL A 177 8.14 -7.26 -1.09
N LEU A 178 7.94 -6.17 -1.81
CA LEU A 178 7.15 -5.02 -1.38
C LEU A 178 5.74 -5.18 -1.95
N TYR A 179 4.81 -5.61 -1.11
CA TYR A 179 3.43 -5.90 -1.51
C TYR A 179 2.50 -4.79 -1.04
N HIS A 180 1.99 -3.98 -1.96
CA HIS A 180 1.04 -2.93 -1.65
C HIS A 180 -0.38 -3.51 -1.60
N GLY A 181 -0.75 -4.04 -0.43
CA GLY A 181 -1.96 -4.81 -0.24
C GLY A 181 -2.30 -5.02 1.24
N GLY A 182 -3.52 -5.50 1.49
CA GLY A 182 -4.13 -5.53 2.82
C GLY A 182 -5.35 -4.63 2.92
N LYS A 183 -5.74 -4.25 4.13
CA LYS A 183 -6.94 -3.43 4.37
C LYS A 183 -6.55 -2.21 5.18
N GLU A 184 -6.93 -1.03 4.70
CA GLU A 184 -6.66 0.23 5.38
C GLU A 184 -7.13 0.17 6.83
N HIS A 185 -6.24 0.59 7.73
CA HIS A 185 -6.47 0.75 9.16
C HIS A 185 -6.72 -0.57 9.92
N TYR A 186 -6.60 -1.71 9.24
CA TYR A 186 -6.70 -3.03 9.84
C TYR A 186 -5.31 -3.57 10.23
N ARG A 187 -5.06 -3.71 11.53
CA ARG A 187 -3.73 -4.07 12.08
C ARG A 187 -3.39 -5.56 12.10
N TYR A 188 -4.29 -6.41 11.60
CA TYR A 188 -4.09 -7.86 11.46
C TYR A 188 -4.14 -8.23 9.97
N PRO A 189 -3.55 -9.35 9.54
CA PRO A 189 -3.80 -9.85 8.20
C PRO A 189 -5.22 -10.43 8.11
N SER A 190 -5.84 -10.31 6.93
CA SER A 190 -6.96 -11.19 6.61
C SER A 190 -6.45 -12.63 6.42
N PRO A 191 -7.32 -13.65 6.51
CA PRO A 191 -6.92 -15.02 6.22
C PRO A 191 -6.26 -15.19 4.84
N ASP A 192 -6.74 -14.47 3.83
CA ASP A 192 -6.18 -14.55 2.48
C ASP A 192 -4.88 -13.74 2.33
N LEU A 193 -4.76 -12.56 2.96
CA LEU A 193 -3.50 -11.82 2.98
C LEU A 193 -2.37 -12.67 3.58
N GLN A 194 -2.66 -13.37 4.69
CA GLN A 194 -1.70 -14.27 5.32
C GLN A 194 -1.32 -15.43 4.39
N LYS A 195 -2.28 -16.05 3.69
CA LYS A 195 -1.98 -17.10 2.70
C LYS A 195 -1.11 -16.57 1.55
N ILE A 196 -1.46 -15.40 1.00
CA ILE A 196 -0.74 -14.78 -0.11
C ILE A 196 0.72 -14.49 0.27
N CYS A 197 0.93 -13.89 1.45
CA CYS A 197 2.26 -13.53 1.91
C CYS A 197 3.12 -14.76 2.25
N ARG A 198 2.53 -15.77 2.89
CA ARG A 198 3.20 -17.06 3.12
C ARG A 198 3.65 -17.71 1.81
N LYS A 199 2.81 -17.63 0.77
CA LYS A 199 3.14 -18.19 -0.54
C LYS A 199 4.29 -17.44 -1.24
N PHE A 200 4.47 -16.14 -1.00
CA PHE A 200 5.69 -15.44 -1.45
C PHE A 200 6.95 -16.02 -0.81
N ILE A 201 6.92 -16.32 0.50
CA ILE A 201 8.03 -16.97 1.20
C ILE A 201 8.29 -18.37 0.63
N ASP A 202 7.24 -19.17 0.42
CA ASP A 202 7.36 -20.51 -0.18
C ASP A 202 7.99 -20.48 -1.58
N LYS A 203 7.89 -19.35 -2.28
CA LYS A 203 8.42 -19.13 -3.63
C LYS A 203 9.79 -18.47 -3.65
N GLY A 204 10.40 -18.23 -2.50
CA GLY A 204 11.80 -17.80 -2.40
C GLY A 204 12.01 -16.40 -1.83
N ALA A 205 10.95 -15.66 -1.49
CA ALA A 205 11.12 -14.40 -0.76
C ALA A 205 11.68 -14.64 0.65
N ASP A 206 12.65 -13.84 1.07
CA ASP A 206 13.20 -13.89 2.43
C ASP A 206 12.52 -12.86 3.34
N LEU A 207 12.04 -11.74 2.76
CA LEU A 207 11.26 -10.72 3.44
C LEU A 207 10.08 -10.28 2.59
N VAL A 208 8.88 -10.32 3.15
CA VAL A 208 7.66 -9.73 2.57
C VAL A 208 7.24 -8.55 3.44
N VAL A 209 7.07 -7.38 2.83
CA VAL A 209 6.62 -6.17 3.51
C VAL A 209 5.33 -5.70 2.87
N CYS A 210 4.23 -5.76 3.63
CA CYS A 210 2.96 -5.20 3.21
C CYS A 210 2.94 -3.69 3.46
N GLN A 211 2.54 -2.94 2.43
CA GLN A 211 2.29 -1.50 2.42
C GLN A 211 0.80 -1.29 2.05
N HIS A 212 0.23 -0.08 2.16
CA HIS A 212 -1.21 0.26 1.97
C HIS A 212 -2.03 0.42 3.26
N SER A 213 -1.81 -0.41 4.30
CA SER A 213 -2.72 -0.40 5.46
C SER A 213 -2.69 0.91 6.26
N HIS A 214 -1.69 1.78 6.05
CA HIS A 214 -1.44 3.02 6.77
C HIS A 214 -1.38 2.86 8.30
N CYS A 215 -1.15 1.65 8.79
CA CYS A 215 -1.05 1.35 10.21
C CYS A 215 0.03 0.30 10.51
N ILE A 216 0.56 0.31 11.73
CA ILE A 216 1.48 -0.73 12.19
C ILE A 216 0.68 -2.03 12.39
N GLY A 217 0.98 -3.03 11.56
CA GLY A 217 0.38 -4.35 11.61
C GLY A 217 1.06 -5.25 12.64
N CYS A 218 1.56 -6.39 12.18
CA CYS A 218 2.29 -7.40 12.95
C CYS A 218 3.38 -8.06 12.08
N GLU A 219 4.30 -8.77 12.72
CA GLU A 219 5.22 -9.67 12.05
C GLU A 219 4.75 -11.13 12.11
N GLU A 220 5.22 -11.90 11.14
CA GLU A 220 5.17 -13.34 11.16
C GLU A 220 6.51 -13.90 10.69
N LYS A 221 7.09 -14.78 11.51
CA LYS A 221 8.18 -15.67 11.07
C LYS A 221 7.53 -16.91 10.49
N TYR A 222 7.73 -17.14 9.19
CA TYR A 222 7.16 -18.27 8.47
C TYR A 222 8.25 -18.95 7.65
N ASN A 223 8.45 -20.25 7.89
CA ASN A 223 9.62 -20.99 7.37
C ASN A 223 10.92 -20.20 7.65
N ASN A 224 11.72 -19.94 6.61
CA ASN A 224 12.99 -19.21 6.70
C ASN A 224 12.83 -17.70 6.47
N GLY A 225 11.60 -17.21 6.30
CA GLY A 225 11.31 -15.83 5.93
C GLY A 225 10.61 -15.03 7.02
N THR A 226 10.62 -13.70 6.84
CA THR A 226 9.87 -12.75 7.67
C THR A 226 8.79 -12.06 6.84
N ILE A 227 7.59 -11.95 7.40
CA ILE A 227 6.48 -11.20 6.80
C ILE A 227 6.12 -10.06 7.76
N VAL A 228 5.94 -8.85 7.24
CA VAL A 228 5.48 -7.68 8.00
C VAL A 228 4.19 -7.17 7.38
N TYR A 229 3.07 -7.30 8.08
CA TYR A 229 1.71 -7.00 7.58
C TYR A 229 1.30 -5.52 7.69
N GLY A 230 2.26 -4.59 7.62
CA GLY A 230 2.00 -3.16 7.68
C GLY A 230 3.00 -2.39 8.53
N GLN A 231 3.54 -1.32 7.96
CA GLN A 231 4.55 -0.46 8.59
C GLN A 231 4.01 0.88 9.10
N GLY A 232 2.77 1.26 8.79
CA GLY A 232 2.29 2.64 8.97
C GLY A 232 2.72 3.56 7.83
N ASN A 233 2.81 4.86 8.09
CA ASN A 233 3.25 5.88 7.12
C ASN A 233 4.61 6.46 7.52
N PHE A 234 5.53 6.68 6.57
CA PHE A 234 6.76 7.42 6.88
C PHE A 234 6.47 8.92 6.96
N LEU A 235 5.99 9.50 5.86
CA LEU A 235 5.51 10.88 5.77
C LEU A 235 4.30 10.89 4.86
N PHE A 236 3.11 10.87 5.46
CA PHE A 236 1.85 10.94 4.72
C PHE A 236 0.79 11.65 5.57
N ASP A 237 0.69 12.97 5.45
CA ASP A 237 -0.18 13.77 6.31
C ASP A 237 -1.54 14.03 5.66
N ARG A 238 -2.43 13.04 5.71
CA ARG A 238 -3.84 13.14 5.28
C ARG A 238 -4.88 12.81 6.34
N SER A 239 -4.47 12.20 7.45
CA SER A 239 -5.36 11.80 8.53
C SER A 239 -4.68 11.90 9.90
N ASP A 240 -5.48 12.16 10.93
CA ASP A 240 -5.06 12.27 12.34
C ASP A 240 -5.68 11.18 13.23
N ILE A 241 -6.19 10.11 12.62
CA ILE A 241 -6.59 8.90 13.36
C ILE A 241 -5.35 8.21 13.97
N ASP A 242 -5.56 7.44 15.03
CA ASP A 242 -4.46 6.90 15.82
C ASP A 242 -3.58 5.91 15.04
N GLU A 243 -4.16 5.17 14.10
CA GLU A 243 -3.46 4.28 13.16
C GLU A 243 -2.34 4.98 12.38
N TRP A 244 -2.56 6.26 12.01
CA TRP A 244 -1.63 7.04 11.19
C TRP A 244 -0.53 7.73 12.01
N LYS A 245 -0.63 7.70 13.35
CA LYS A 245 0.29 8.44 14.22
C LYS A 245 1.60 7.73 14.48
N THR A 246 1.72 6.46 14.10
CA THR A 246 2.90 5.63 14.38
C THR A 246 3.29 4.83 13.15
N SER A 247 4.58 4.61 12.96
CA SER A 247 5.11 3.74 11.91
C SER A 247 6.40 3.04 12.32
N LEU A 248 6.89 2.14 11.48
CA LEU A 248 8.15 1.43 11.64
C LEU A 248 9.02 1.63 10.39
N LEU A 249 10.27 2.07 10.57
CA LEU A 249 11.30 1.71 9.60
C LEU A 249 11.68 0.26 9.86
N ILE A 250 11.82 -0.51 8.79
CA ILE A 250 12.39 -1.85 8.84
C ILE A 250 13.86 -1.74 8.47
N ALA A 251 14.75 -2.23 9.32
CA ALA A 251 16.17 -2.36 9.04
C ALA A 251 16.52 -3.82 8.77
N VAL A 252 17.20 -4.08 7.66
CA VAL A 252 17.69 -5.41 7.28
C VAL A 252 19.22 -5.41 7.29
N GLU A 253 19.81 -6.24 8.15
CA GLU A 253 21.25 -6.37 8.31
C GLU A 253 21.63 -7.85 8.40
N ASN A 254 22.41 -8.34 7.41
CA ASN A 254 22.85 -9.74 7.33
C ASN A 254 21.66 -10.74 7.42
N GLY A 255 20.54 -10.42 6.76
CA GLY A 255 19.31 -11.21 6.80
C GLY A 255 18.45 -11.04 8.06
N ASN A 256 18.95 -10.33 9.09
CA ASN A 256 18.17 -10.03 10.27
C ASN A 256 17.29 -8.80 10.05
N VAL A 257 16.02 -8.93 10.43
CA VAL A 257 15.02 -7.87 10.33
C VAL A 257 14.81 -7.26 11.72
N SER A 258 14.92 -5.94 11.82
CA SER A 258 14.66 -5.17 13.04
C SER A 258 13.80 -3.94 12.74
N TYR A 259 13.24 -3.33 13.78
CA TYR A 259 12.22 -2.30 13.66
C TYR A 259 12.61 -1.04 14.43
N ILE A 260 12.47 0.12 13.80
CA ILE A 260 12.74 1.43 14.39
C ILE A 260 11.41 2.18 14.47
N PRO A 261 10.79 2.29 15.66
CA PRO A 261 9.51 2.97 15.82
C PRO A 261 9.59 4.48 15.59
N LEU A 262 8.64 4.97 14.82
CA LEU A 262 8.46 6.38 14.49
C LEU A 262 7.12 6.88 14.99
N LYS A 263 7.05 8.20 15.18
CA LYS A 263 5.82 8.90 15.54
C LYS A 263 5.61 10.11 14.63
N LYS A 264 4.38 10.25 14.13
CA LYS A 264 3.89 11.46 13.48
C LYS A 264 3.74 12.56 14.53
N GLN A 265 4.30 13.73 14.26
CA GLN A 265 4.11 14.95 15.06
C GLN A 265 3.59 16.03 14.12
N ASP A 266 2.28 16.24 14.07
CA ASP A 266 1.64 17.10 13.07
C ASP A 266 2.03 16.67 11.64
N ASP A 267 2.62 17.54 10.82
CA ASP A 267 2.95 17.29 9.42
C ASP A 267 4.38 16.75 9.19
N LYS A 268 5.01 16.23 10.24
CA LYS A 268 6.39 15.72 10.25
C LYS A 268 6.49 14.39 11.02
N VAL A 269 7.65 13.73 10.91
CA VAL A 269 7.91 12.45 11.58
C VAL A 269 9.17 12.54 12.45
N ARG A 270 9.16 11.86 13.60
CA ARG A 270 10.30 11.76 14.51
C ARG A 270 10.51 10.31 14.95
N LEU A 271 11.69 10.01 15.48
CA LEU A 271 11.88 8.80 16.28
C LEU A 271 10.90 8.84 17.45
N ALA A 272 10.25 7.71 17.72
CA ALA A 272 9.49 7.57 18.94
C ALA A 272 10.44 7.63 20.14
N SER A 273 10.02 8.26 21.24
CA SER A 273 10.78 8.21 22.49
C SER A 273 10.92 6.76 22.97
N LYS A 274 11.78 6.51 23.97
CA LYS A 274 11.99 5.15 24.49
C LYS A 274 10.68 4.49 24.95
N ILE A 275 9.85 5.21 25.70
CA ILE A 275 8.57 4.70 26.22
C ILE A 275 7.60 4.43 25.06
N GLU A 276 7.49 5.34 24.11
CA GLU A 276 6.62 5.17 22.94
C GLU A 276 7.08 4.02 22.06
N SER A 277 8.40 3.86 21.88
CA SER A 277 8.99 2.74 21.14
C SER A 277 8.64 1.40 21.79
N GLU A 278 8.78 1.29 23.12
CA GLU A 278 8.41 0.09 23.86
C GLU A 278 6.91 -0.23 23.69
N GLN A 279 6.03 0.77 23.78
CA GLN A 279 4.58 0.57 23.60
C GLN A 279 4.23 0.14 22.17
N ILE A 280 4.81 0.79 21.15
CA ILE A 280 4.60 0.45 19.74
C ILE A 280 5.02 -0.99 19.48
N LEU A 281 6.22 -1.37 19.91
CA LEU A 281 6.77 -2.71 19.69
C LEU A 281 6.02 -3.77 20.50
N GLN A 282 5.60 -3.48 21.74
CA GLN A 282 4.76 -4.41 22.51
C GLN A 282 3.44 -4.71 21.80
N GLY A 283 2.76 -3.67 21.27
CA GLY A 283 1.54 -3.86 20.50
C GLY A 283 1.77 -4.67 19.22
N PHE A 284 2.83 -4.36 18.49
CA PHE A 284 3.26 -5.08 17.29
C PHE A 284 3.54 -6.56 17.59
N MET A 285 4.33 -6.87 18.62
CA MET A 285 4.68 -8.24 19.00
C MET A 285 3.49 -9.01 19.58
N LYS A 286 2.60 -8.35 20.33
CA LYS A 286 1.36 -8.98 20.81
C LYS A 286 0.52 -9.49 19.64
N ARG A 287 0.27 -8.64 18.63
CA ARG A 287 -0.47 -9.05 17.42
C ARG A 287 0.26 -10.18 16.67
N SER A 288 1.58 -10.11 16.60
CA SER A 288 2.43 -11.15 15.99
C SER A 288 2.28 -12.52 16.65
N LEU A 289 2.07 -12.56 17.97
CA LEU A 289 1.76 -13.80 18.70
C LEU A 289 0.33 -14.27 18.44
N GLU A 290 -0.63 -13.36 18.39
CA GLU A 290 -2.05 -13.68 18.17
C GLU A 290 -2.31 -14.33 16.81
N ILE A 291 -1.63 -13.87 15.74
CA ILE A 291 -1.84 -14.37 14.37
C ILE A 291 -1.27 -15.77 14.12
N LYS A 292 -0.54 -16.34 15.08
CA LYS A 292 -0.16 -17.77 15.05
C LYS A 292 -1.37 -18.68 15.22
N ASN A 293 -2.43 -18.19 15.85
CA ASN A 293 -3.70 -18.91 15.96
C ASN A 293 -4.63 -18.53 14.79
N LYS A 294 -4.90 -19.50 13.92
CA LYS A 294 -5.79 -19.34 12.76
C LYS A 294 -7.20 -18.90 13.15
N GLU A 295 -7.75 -19.39 14.27
CA GLU A 295 -9.07 -18.99 14.75
C GLU A 295 -9.10 -17.52 15.17
N LYS A 296 -7.99 -17.03 15.75
CA LYS A 296 -7.85 -15.62 16.14
C LYS A 296 -7.82 -14.72 14.92
N VAL A 297 -7.10 -15.11 13.86
CA VAL A 297 -7.10 -14.40 12.56
C VAL A 297 -8.53 -14.32 11.99
N ASN A 298 -9.23 -15.46 11.91
CA ASN A 298 -10.61 -15.50 11.39
C ASN A 298 -11.57 -14.66 12.24
N THR A 299 -11.49 -14.77 13.57
CA THR A 299 -12.37 -14.03 14.49
C THR A 299 -12.15 -12.52 14.37
N ASN A 300 -10.90 -12.07 14.38
CA ASN A 300 -10.57 -10.65 14.23
C ASN A 300 -11.04 -10.11 12.87
N TYR A 301 -10.94 -10.92 11.79
CA TYR A 301 -11.37 -10.49 10.46
C TYR A 301 -12.89 -10.48 10.30
N ASN A 302 -13.59 -11.45 10.89
CA ASN A 302 -15.06 -11.46 10.95
C ASN A 302 -15.59 -10.24 11.72
N GLN A 303 -14.94 -9.86 12.81
CA GLN A 303 -15.31 -8.64 13.54
C GLN A 303 -15.14 -7.40 12.65
N PHE A 304 -13.97 -7.25 12.02
CA PHE A 304 -13.68 -6.12 11.12
C PHE A 304 -14.67 -6.00 9.96
N THR A 305 -14.99 -7.13 9.31
CA THR A 305 -15.93 -7.15 8.17
C THR A 305 -17.39 -6.94 8.58
N SER A 306 -17.79 -7.34 9.79
CA SER A 306 -19.15 -7.11 10.31
C SER A 306 -19.52 -5.63 10.44
N GLU A 307 -18.53 -4.76 10.60
CA GLU A 307 -18.70 -3.32 10.65
C GLU A 307 -18.73 -2.71 9.24
N LEU A 308 -17.80 -3.13 8.37
CA LEU A 308 -17.64 -2.62 7.01
C LEU A 308 -18.77 -3.00 6.04
N ILE A 309 -19.45 -4.12 6.26
CA ILE A 309 -20.47 -4.62 5.34
C ILE A 309 -21.55 -3.57 5.03
N TYR A 310 -21.93 -2.75 6.02
CA TYR A 310 -22.96 -1.74 5.80
C TYR A 310 -22.50 -0.61 4.87
N ASP A 311 -21.22 -0.24 4.88
CA ASP A 311 -20.68 0.78 3.99
C ASP A 311 -20.63 0.27 2.54
N TYR A 312 -20.28 -1.01 2.35
CA TYR A 312 -20.32 -1.66 1.04
C TYR A 312 -21.75 -1.78 0.50
N LEU A 313 -22.69 -2.28 1.31
CA LEU A 313 -24.10 -2.39 0.92
C LEU A 313 -24.73 -1.02 0.66
N TRP A 314 -24.36 0.00 1.43
CA TRP A 314 -24.78 1.38 1.19
C TRP A 314 -24.34 1.89 -0.18
N THR A 315 -23.09 1.63 -0.55
CA THR A 315 -22.53 2.01 -1.85
C THR A 315 -23.19 1.23 -2.99
N LEU A 316 -23.30 -0.10 -2.88
CA LEU A 316 -23.98 -0.97 -3.85
C LEU A 316 -25.45 -0.58 -4.06
N SER A 317 -26.10 -0.05 -3.02
CA SER A 317 -27.52 0.31 -3.08
C SER A 317 -27.79 1.57 -3.90
N GLY A 318 -26.75 2.34 -4.25
CA GLY A 318 -26.83 3.68 -4.82
C GLY A 318 -27.23 4.77 -3.82
N ALA A 319 -27.56 4.41 -2.56
CA ALA A 319 -28.02 5.36 -1.55
C ALA A 319 -26.94 6.39 -1.16
N SER A 320 -25.67 6.07 -1.34
CA SER A 320 -24.55 6.99 -1.12
C SER A 320 -24.62 8.26 -1.97
N LYS A 321 -25.29 8.22 -3.13
CA LYS A 321 -25.50 9.39 -4.00
C LYS A 321 -26.73 10.22 -3.63
N SER A 322 -27.63 9.70 -2.78
CA SER A 322 -28.86 10.41 -2.40
C SER A 322 -28.62 11.38 -1.25
N ILE A 323 -28.74 12.68 -1.52
CA ILE A 323 -28.63 13.75 -0.50
C ILE A 323 -29.68 13.56 0.60
N VAL A 324 -30.90 13.18 0.22
CA VAL A 324 -32.02 12.96 1.16
C VAL A 324 -31.71 11.80 2.11
N LEU A 325 -31.27 10.65 1.59
CA LEU A 325 -30.94 9.50 2.42
C LEU A 325 -29.75 9.77 3.34
N ARG A 326 -28.74 10.51 2.86
CA ARG A 326 -27.61 10.97 3.68
C ARG A 326 -28.07 11.89 4.83
N PHE A 327 -28.98 12.83 4.53
CA PHE A 327 -29.54 13.73 5.54
C PHE A 327 -30.33 12.97 6.62
N ILE A 328 -31.23 12.07 6.21
CA ILE A 328 -32.01 11.22 7.13
C ILE A 328 -31.07 10.37 7.99
N ASN A 329 -30.04 9.78 7.38
CA ASN A 329 -29.07 8.97 8.12
C ASN A 329 -28.37 9.78 9.21
N ARG A 330 -27.91 11.00 8.89
CA ARG A 330 -27.30 11.92 9.85
C ARG A 330 -28.26 12.29 10.99
N MET A 331 -29.51 12.63 10.66
CA MET A 331 -30.53 12.97 11.67
C MET A 331 -30.88 11.79 12.59
N SER A 332 -30.78 10.56 12.10
CA SER A 332 -31.06 9.35 12.88
C SER A 332 -29.91 8.91 13.81
N GLY A 333 -28.80 9.65 13.84
CA GLY A 333 -27.57 9.21 14.51
C GLY A 333 -27.04 7.90 13.92
N TYR A 334 -27.15 7.74 12.60
CA TYR A 334 -26.72 6.54 11.87
C TYR A 334 -27.46 5.24 12.26
N LYS A 335 -28.66 5.32 12.85
CA LYS A 335 -29.48 4.13 13.14
C LYS A 335 -30.37 3.73 11.96
N PHE A 336 -30.74 4.71 11.13
CA PHE A 336 -31.62 4.48 9.98
C PHE A 336 -30.97 3.61 8.91
N TYR A 337 -29.70 3.87 8.56
CA TYR A 337 -29.10 3.17 7.41
C TYR A 337 -28.99 1.66 7.61
N LYS A 338 -28.63 1.18 8.82
CA LYS A 338 -28.58 -0.27 9.09
C LYS A 338 -29.94 -0.92 8.86
N LYS A 339 -30.99 -0.37 9.48
CA LYS A 339 -32.37 -0.88 9.30
C LYS A 339 -32.86 -0.80 7.85
N TYR A 340 -32.50 0.25 7.12
CA TYR A 340 -32.80 0.39 5.70
C TYR A 340 -32.12 -0.71 4.87
N LEU A 341 -30.83 -0.94 5.12
CA LEU A 341 -30.04 -1.94 4.41
C LEU A 341 -30.50 -3.36 4.74
N ASP A 342 -30.77 -3.68 6.01
CA ASP A 342 -31.28 -5.01 6.41
C ASP A 342 -32.63 -5.33 5.75
N LYS A 343 -33.48 -4.31 5.56
CA LYS A 343 -34.75 -4.46 4.85
C LYS A 343 -34.54 -4.61 3.34
N LYS A 344 -33.63 -3.83 2.74
CA LYS A 344 -33.36 -3.83 1.30
C LYS A 344 -32.63 -5.10 0.85
N TYR A 345 -31.71 -5.59 1.69
CA TYR A 345 -30.88 -6.76 1.44
C TYR A 345 -31.27 -7.89 2.40
N ASN A 346 -32.41 -8.51 2.13
CA ASN A 346 -32.81 -9.72 2.84
C ASN A 346 -31.87 -10.90 2.54
N LEU A 347 -32.03 -12.02 3.26
CA LEU A 347 -31.17 -13.20 3.12
C LEU A 347 -31.03 -13.67 1.67
N ALA A 348 -32.13 -13.72 0.90
CA ALA A 348 -32.08 -14.13 -0.50
C ALA A 348 -31.23 -13.18 -1.37
N SER A 349 -31.34 -11.86 -1.13
CA SER A 349 -30.54 -10.86 -1.83
C SER A 349 -29.05 -10.96 -1.46
N ILE A 350 -28.75 -11.18 -0.18
CA ILE A 350 -27.37 -11.37 0.30
C ILE A 350 -26.75 -12.64 -0.29
N LEU A 351 -27.49 -13.76 -0.32
CA LEU A 351 -27.02 -15.00 -0.92
C LEU A 351 -26.73 -14.86 -2.43
N ALA A 352 -27.58 -14.13 -3.16
CA ALA A 352 -27.35 -13.84 -4.57
C ALA A 352 -26.09 -12.98 -4.78
N ILE A 353 -25.94 -11.90 -3.99
CA ILE A 353 -24.75 -11.04 -4.04
C ILE A 353 -23.49 -11.83 -3.69
N LEU A 354 -23.54 -12.67 -2.66
CA LEU A 354 -22.41 -13.52 -2.27
C LEU A 354 -22.00 -14.45 -3.41
N ASN A 355 -22.96 -15.14 -4.04
CA ASN A 355 -22.70 -16.01 -5.18
C ASN A 355 -22.05 -15.24 -6.36
N TYR A 356 -22.46 -14.00 -6.59
CA TYR A 356 -21.87 -13.16 -7.63
C TYR A 356 -20.40 -12.79 -7.38
N PHE A 357 -19.97 -12.71 -6.13
CA PHE A 357 -18.58 -12.41 -5.78
C PHE A 357 -17.72 -13.68 -5.62
N GLU A 358 -18.26 -14.73 -5.00
CA GLU A 358 -17.56 -16.01 -4.77
C GLU A 358 -17.33 -16.76 -6.09
N CYS A 359 -18.37 -16.94 -6.91
CA CYS A 359 -18.24 -17.65 -8.17
C CYS A 359 -17.39 -16.86 -9.17
N GLU A 360 -16.30 -17.47 -9.65
CA GLU A 360 -15.34 -16.87 -10.56
C GLU A 360 -16.00 -16.38 -11.85
N ALA A 361 -16.86 -17.21 -12.45
CA ALA A 361 -17.55 -16.88 -13.69
C ALA A 361 -18.49 -15.67 -13.53
N HIS A 362 -19.25 -15.60 -12.43
CA HIS A 362 -20.12 -14.46 -12.18
C HIS A 362 -19.33 -13.18 -11.88
N ARG A 363 -18.26 -13.30 -11.08
CA ARG A 363 -17.39 -12.17 -10.73
C ARG A 363 -16.75 -11.56 -11.97
N GLU A 364 -16.23 -12.40 -12.86
CA GLU A 364 -15.66 -11.97 -14.14
C GLU A 364 -16.67 -11.18 -15.00
N VAL A 365 -17.87 -11.73 -15.18
CA VAL A 365 -18.94 -11.10 -15.96
C VAL A 365 -19.33 -9.75 -15.36
N ILE A 366 -19.52 -9.66 -14.05
CA ILE A 366 -19.94 -8.42 -13.39
C ILE A 366 -18.84 -7.36 -13.46
N ILE A 367 -17.58 -7.71 -13.21
CA ILE A 367 -16.47 -6.77 -13.32
C ILE A 367 -16.38 -6.22 -14.74
N ASN A 368 -16.45 -7.09 -15.76
CA ASN A 368 -16.37 -6.66 -17.15
C ASN A 368 -17.56 -5.77 -17.56
N ALA A 369 -18.78 -6.15 -17.15
CA ALA A 369 -19.98 -5.35 -17.40
C ALA A 369 -19.90 -3.95 -16.77
N LEU A 370 -19.37 -3.85 -15.54
CA LEU A 370 -19.17 -2.57 -14.86
C LEU A 370 -18.10 -1.72 -15.56
N LYS A 371 -16.95 -2.32 -15.94
CA LYS A 371 -15.90 -1.63 -16.70
C LYS A 371 -16.44 -1.05 -18.01
N ASN A 372 -17.18 -1.85 -18.79
CA ASN A 372 -17.79 -1.39 -20.04
C ASN A 372 -18.77 -0.22 -19.84
N LYS A 373 -19.49 -0.20 -18.72
CA LYS A 373 -20.38 0.91 -18.38
C LYS A 373 -19.61 2.20 -18.06
N VAL A 374 -18.47 2.09 -17.37
CA VAL A 374 -17.58 3.24 -17.10
C VAL A 374 -17.01 3.77 -18.40
N TYR A 375 -16.45 2.91 -19.27
CA TYR A 375 -15.85 3.35 -20.54
C TYR A 375 -16.86 4.03 -21.48
N ARG A 376 -18.07 3.48 -21.64
CA ARG A 376 -19.12 4.15 -22.43
C ARG A 376 -19.46 5.54 -21.88
N SER A 377 -19.50 5.67 -20.56
CA SER A 377 -19.78 6.96 -19.93
C SER A 377 -18.64 7.97 -20.16
N GLU A 378 -17.40 7.52 -20.31
CA GLU A 378 -16.27 8.41 -20.65
C GLU A 378 -16.30 8.86 -22.11
N GLU A 379 -16.70 7.98 -23.04
CA GLU A 379 -16.91 8.35 -24.45
C GLU A 379 -18.04 9.37 -24.60
N ASP A 380 -19.13 9.20 -23.85
CA ASP A 380 -20.26 10.15 -23.83
C ASP A 380 -19.91 11.52 -23.19
N LEU A 381 -18.82 11.61 -22.43
CA LEU A 381 -18.35 12.83 -21.75
C LEU A 381 -17.27 13.61 -22.52
N LYS A 382 -16.73 13.03 -23.60
CA LYS A 382 -15.78 13.67 -24.52
C LYS A 382 -16.50 14.25 -25.73
#